data_AF-A0A3P1SZG4-F1
#
_entry.id   AF-A0A3P1SZG4-F1
#
_cell.length_a   1.000
_cell.length_b   1.000
_cell.length_c   1.000
_cell.angle_alpha   90.00
_cell.angle_beta   90.00
_cell.angle_gamma   90.00
#
_symmetry.space_group_name_H-M   'P 1'
#
loop_
_entity.id
_entity.type
_entity.pdbx_description
1 polymer ?
#
loop_
_entity_poly.entity_id
_entity_poly.type
_entity_poly.pdbx_seq_one_letter_code
_entity_poly.pdbx_strand_id
1 'polypeptide(L)' 'MTSKRQFNTIGELLEALSPYISARALARIVGMNESQMLQYKAGIKKISPANIACINEKLRTFAVKLQEFIQKDA' A
#
# COMPACT_ATOMS: atom_id res chain seq x y z
N MET A 1 -20.38 -0.87 -11.19
CA MET A 1 -19.93 -0.31 -9.89
C MET A 1 -18.74 -1.14 -9.42
N THR A 2 -17.52 -0.58 -9.41
CA THR A 2 -16.38 -1.24 -8.77
C THR A 2 -16.55 -1.11 -7.27
N SER A 3 -16.98 -2.18 -6.60
CA SER A 3 -17.03 -2.24 -5.14
C SER A 3 -15.63 -1.96 -4.58
N LYS A 4 -15.51 -0.94 -3.74
CA LYS A 4 -14.27 -0.68 -3.01
C LYS A 4 -14.12 -1.77 -1.95
N ARG A 5 -13.15 -2.67 -2.14
CA ARG A 5 -12.75 -3.62 -1.11
C ARG A 5 -12.13 -2.83 0.04
N GLN A 6 -12.64 -3.02 1.24
CA GLN A 6 -12.12 -2.41 2.47
C GLN A 6 -11.32 -3.44 3.25
N PHE A 7 -10.29 -2.98 3.95
CA PHE A 7 -9.42 -3.82 4.77
C PHE A 7 -9.36 -3.22 6.17
N ASN A 8 -9.41 -4.09 7.18
CA ASN A 8 -9.35 -3.68 8.58
C ASN A 8 -7.91 -3.45 9.04
N THR A 9 -6.95 -4.10 8.39
CA THR A 9 -5.52 -4.02 8.75
C THR A 9 -4.62 -3.87 7.53
N ILE A 10 -3.39 -3.40 7.76
CA ILE A 10 -2.33 -3.38 6.74
C ILE A 10 -1.91 -4.81 6.35
N GLY A 11 -2.04 -5.78 7.26
CA GLY A 11 -1.82 -7.20 6.97
C GLY A 11 -2.75 -7.70 5.88
N GLU A 12 -4.06 -7.52 6.04
CA GLU A 12 -5.08 -7.94 5.06
C GLU A 12 -4.88 -7.25 3.69
N LEU A 13 -4.52 -5.95 3.70
CA LEU A 13 -4.19 -5.22 2.48
C LEU A 13 -2.98 -5.87 1.77
N LEU A 14 -1.91 -6.17 2.51
CA LEU A 14 -0.71 -6.78 1.95
C LEU A 14 -0.94 -8.21 1.44
N GLU A 15 -1.80 -8.98 2.11
CA GLU A 15 -2.23 -10.29 1.63
C GLU A 15 -2.96 -10.19 0.29
N ALA A 16 -3.86 -9.22 0.16
CA ALA A 16 -4.58 -8.99 -1.10
C ALA A 16 -3.69 -8.46 -2.23
N LEU A 17 -2.57 -7.79 -1.91
CA LEU A 17 -1.58 -7.30 -2.87
C LEU A 17 -0.47 -8.32 -3.17
N SER A 18 -0.41 -9.43 -2.45
CA SER A 18 0.53 -10.52 -2.72
C SER A 18 0.16 -11.25 -4.02
N PRO A 19 1.13 -11.69 -4.84
CA PRO A 19 2.58 -11.63 -4.66
C PRO A 19 3.24 -10.35 -5.19
N TYR A 20 2.45 -9.37 -5.63
CA TYR A 20 2.94 -8.23 -6.41
C TYR A 20 3.73 -7.21 -5.58
N ILE A 21 3.31 -6.95 -4.34
CA ILE A 21 3.90 -5.92 -3.49
C ILE A 21 4.26 -6.47 -2.11
N SER A 22 5.53 -6.34 -1.73
CA SER A 22 5.99 -6.62 -0.37
C SER A 22 5.70 -5.44 0.58
N ALA A 23 5.70 -5.69 1.90
CA ALA A 23 5.52 -4.64 2.89
C ALA A 23 6.55 -3.50 2.76
N ARG A 24 7.80 -3.82 2.47
CA ARG A 24 8.86 -2.82 2.26
C ARG A 24 8.64 -2.03 0.97
N ALA A 25 8.23 -2.70 -0.11
CA ALA A 25 7.86 -2.02 -1.35
C ALA A 25 6.67 -1.07 -1.13
N LEU A 26 5.64 -1.51 -0.41
CA LEU A 26 4.51 -0.67 -0.03
C LEU A 26 4.97 0.56 0.75
N ALA A 27 5.84 0.38 1.76
CA ALA A 27 6.39 1.49 2.55
C ALA A 27 7.05 2.56 1.66
N ARG A 28 7.85 2.14 0.69
CA ARG A 28 8.49 3.05 -0.28
C ARG A 28 7.47 3.76 -1.18
N ILE A 29 6.48 3.03 -1.69
CA ILE A 29 5.39 3.60 -2.51
C ILE A 29 4.63 4.70 -1.73
N VAL A 30 4.35 4.46 -0.46
CA VAL A 30 3.57 5.39 0.38
C VAL A 30 4.42 6.39 1.16
N GLY A 31 5.74 6.41 0.95
CA GLY A 31 6.66 7.36 1.60
C GLY A 31 6.75 7.19 3.12
N MET A 32 6.60 5.97 3.62
CA MET A 32 6.69 5.63 5.04
C MET A 32 7.96 4.85 5.37
N ASN A 33 8.37 4.90 6.64
CA ASN A 33 9.48 4.11 7.12
C ASN A 33 9.17 2.60 7.05
N GLU A 34 10.11 1.80 6.52
CA GLU A 34 9.91 0.36 6.34
C GLU A 34 9.67 -0.39 7.66
N SER A 35 10.40 -0.03 8.73
CA SER A 35 10.22 -0.66 10.05
C SER A 35 8.83 -0.38 10.60
N GLN A 36 8.35 0.85 10.44
CA GLN A 36 6.98 1.22 10.83
C GLN A 36 5.93 0.42 10.04
N MET A 37 6.13 0.22 8.73
CA MET A 37 5.23 -0.59 7.91
C MET A 37 5.25 -2.07 8.32
N LEU A 38 6.41 -2.61 8.69
CA LEU A 38 6.52 -3.99 9.21
C LEU A 38 5.81 -4.14 10.57
N GLN A 39 5.89 -3.14 11.45
CA GLN A 39 5.13 -3.13 12.71
C GLN A 39 3.62 -3.09 12.47
N TYR A 40 3.15 -2.33 11.46
CA TYR A 40 1.74 -2.33 11.08
C TYR A 40 1.29 -3.66 10.48
N LYS A 41 2.09 -4.25 9.59
CA LYS A 41 1.83 -5.58 9.04
C LYS A 41 1.69 -6.63 10.16
N ALA A 42 2.58 -6.59 11.14
CA ALA A 42 2.59 -7.52 12.26
C ALA A 42 1.47 -7.26 13.30
N GLY A 43 0.66 -6.20 13.13
CA GLY A 43 -0.37 -5.82 14.10
C GLY A 43 0.16 -5.28 15.44
N ILE A 44 1.48 -5.08 15.57
CA ILE A 44 2.13 -4.62 16.80
C ILE A 44 1.77 -3.16 17.09
N LYS A 45 1.70 -2.33 16.04
CA LYS A 45 1.40 -0.91 16.15
C LYS A 45 0.05 -0.60 15.51
N LYS A 46 -0.82 0.11 16.22
CA LYS A 46 -2.07 0.62 15.64
C LYS A 46 -1.77 1.75 14.68
N ILE A 47 -2.35 1.68 13.48
CA ILE A 47 -2.24 2.74 12.50
C ILE A 47 -3.22 3.88 12.83
N SER A 48 -2.77 5.13 12.71
CA SER A 48 -3.61 6.30 12.95
C SER A 48 -4.47 6.63 11.72
N PRO A 49 -5.62 7.30 11.88
CA PRO A 49 -6.43 7.76 10.75
C PRO A 49 -5.67 8.63 9.75
N ALA A 50 -4.78 9.50 10.23
CA ALA A 50 -3.93 10.32 9.37
C ALA A 50 -2.99 9.47 8.49
N ASN A 51 -2.41 8.40 9.06
CA ASN A 51 -1.56 7.48 8.29
C ASN A 51 -2.38 6.64 7.30
N ILE A 52 -3.61 6.23 7.67
CA ILE A 52 -4.52 5.55 6.72
C ILE A 52 -4.84 6.47 5.53
N ALA A 53 -5.18 7.73 5.80
CA ALA A 53 -5.48 8.71 4.76
C ALA A 53 -4.28 8.91 3.82
N CYS A 54 -3.07 9.05 4.39
CA CYS A 54 -1.83 9.15 3.63
C CYS A 54 -1.59 7.92 2.74
N ILE A 55 -1.72 6.69 3.29
CA ILE A 55 -1.56 5.45 2.51
C ILE A 55 -2.54 5.41 1.34
N ASN A 56 -3.82 5.75 1.57
CA ASN A 56 -4.85 5.75 0.53
C ASN A 56 -4.56 6.77 -0.58
N GLU A 57 -4.15 7.99 -0.21
CA GLU A 57 -3.78 9.04 -1.17
C GLU A 57 -2.57 8.61 -2.02
N LYS A 58 -1.53 8.07 -1.38
CA LYS A 58 -0.31 7.65 -2.07
C LYS A 58 -0.53 6.44 -2.97
N LEU A 59 -1.31 5.44 -2.52
CA LEU A 59 -1.69 4.30 -3.36
C LEU A 59 -2.50 4.74 -4.58
N ARG A 60 -3.46 5.65 -4.39
CA ARG A 60 -4.23 6.22 -5.51
C ARG A 60 -3.30 6.93 -6.50
N THR A 61 -2.40 7.77 -6.00
CA THR A 61 -1.42 8.49 -6.83
C THR A 61 -0.50 7.53 -7.57
N PHE A 62 0.01 6.50 -6.89
CA PHE A 62 0.85 5.48 -7.50
C PHE A 62 0.13 4.71 -8.60
N ALA A 63 -1.12 4.29 -8.37
CA ALA A 63 -1.93 3.60 -9.37
C ALA A 63 -2.18 4.45 -10.62
N VAL A 64 -2.42 5.76 -10.47
CA VAL A 64 -2.55 6.68 -11.62
C VAL A 64 -1.24 6.76 -12.39
N LYS A 65 -0.11 6.98 -11.70
CA LYS A 65 1.21 7.04 -12.35
C LYS A 65 1.58 5.73 -13.06
N LEU A 66 1.25 4.59 -12.48
CA LEU A 66 1.49 3.28 -13.10
C LEU A 66 0.79 3.14 -14.46
N GLN A 67 -0.40 3.74 -14.63
CA GLN A 67 -1.14 3.70 -15.90
C GLN A 67 -0.45 4.47 -17.03
N GLU A 68 0.46 5.40 -16.69
CA GLU A 68 1.24 6.17 -17.66
C GLU A 68 2.45 5.39 -18.18
N PHE A 69 2.86 4.31 -17.49
CA PHE A 69 4.00 3.52 -17.88
C PHE A 69 3.62 2.46 -18.90
N ILE A 70 4.33 2.47 -20.03
CA ILE A 70 4.26 1.44 -21.06
C ILE A 70 5.66 0.84 -21.17
N GLN A 71 5.76 -0.48 -21.03
CA GLN A 71 7.00 -1.19 -21.33
C GLN A 71 7.16 -1.22 -22.85
N LYS A 72 8.19 -0.54 -23.36
CA LYS A 72 8.63 -0.76 -24.75
C LYS A 72 9.43 -2.07 -24.77
N ASP A 73 9.29 -2.82 -25.86
CA ASP A 73 9.95 -4.11 -26.06
C ASP A 73 11.41 -4.09 -25.56
N ALA A 74 11.79 -5.12 -24.80
CA ALA A 74 13.10 -5.27 -24.17
C ALA A 74 14.15 -5.79 -25.17
#